data_AF-A0A2W2DT61-F1
#
_entry.id   AF-A0A2W2DT61-F1
#
_cell.length_a   1.000
_cell.length_b   1.000
_cell.length_c   1.000
_cell.angle_alpha   90.00
_cell.angle_beta   90.00
_cell.angle_gamma   90.00
#
_symmetry.space_group_name_H-M   'P 1'
#
loop_
_entity.id
_entity.type
_entity.pdbx_description
1 polymer ?
#
loop_
_entity_poly.entity_id
_entity_poly.type
_entity_poly.pdbx_seq_one_letter_code
_entity_poly.pdbx_strand_id
1 'polypeptide(L)'
;MVAGWAAFEYMPGTEGPAGEWAALVAAGRAFHRALRHLPRPDLLDRRHHQWAVADRIAWGEPAPVGSADVGGLLERLQSIRCPVDAPSQLVHGDLTGNVLFHPGLPPAVIDFSPYWRPVGYADAIIVTDGLLYHDATPALIEEVLPGRDGPQMLIRAIIFRLMALAIHKGPGGTLPQDELAHFARVTHLAEQAAAHHAP
;
A
#
# COMPACT_ATOMS: atom_id res chain seq x y z
N MET A 1 -6.83 21.16 16.85
CA MET A 1 -7.96 21.28 15.90
C MET A 1 -8.91 22.36 16.39
N VAL A 2 -9.45 23.17 15.49
CA VAL A 2 -10.47 24.20 15.78
C VAL A 2 -11.70 23.86 14.96
N ALA A 3 -12.82 23.52 15.61
CA ALA A 3 -14.07 23.14 14.92
C ALA A 3 -13.92 22.06 13.83
N GLY A 4 -13.07 21.05 14.07
CA GLY A 4 -12.79 19.98 13.09
C GLY A 4 -11.69 20.31 12.07
N TRP A 5 -11.15 21.53 12.07
CA TRP A 5 -10.05 21.93 11.21
C TRP A 5 -8.70 21.74 11.89
N ALA A 6 -7.71 21.28 11.14
CA ALA A 6 -6.30 21.28 11.52
C ALA A 6 -5.53 22.16 10.53
N ALA A 7 -4.50 22.84 11.03
CA ALA A 7 -3.51 23.50 10.20
C ALA A 7 -2.19 22.72 10.35
N PHE A 8 -1.48 22.56 9.24
CA PHE A 8 -0.16 21.96 9.21
C PHE A 8 0.86 23.05 8.89
N GLU A 9 2.10 22.84 9.35
CA GLU A 9 3.22 23.68 8.94
C GLU A 9 3.45 23.51 7.43
N TYR A 10 3.65 24.62 6.72
CA TYR A 10 4.01 24.56 5.31
C TYR A 10 5.42 23.99 5.16
N MET A 11 5.53 22.92 4.38
CA MET A 11 6.81 22.29 4.05
C MET A 11 7.13 22.53 2.56
N PRO A 12 8.31 23.07 2.23
CA PRO A 12 8.70 23.26 0.84
C PRO A 12 9.00 21.90 0.17
N GLY A 13 8.69 21.80 -1.12
CA GLY A 13 8.98 20.62 -1.94
C GLY A 13 7.88 20.29 -2.94
N THR A 14 8.13 19.27 -3.74
CA THR A 14 7.17 18.69 -4.68
C THR A 14 6.88 17.25 -4.31
N GLU A 15 5.64 16.82 -4.48
CA GLU A 15 5.26 15.42 -4.27
C GLU A 15 6.07 14.50 -5.19
N GLY A 16 6.66 13.46 -4.60
CA GLY A 16 7.33 12.40 -5.33
C GLY A 16 6.35 11.38 -5.94
N PRO A 17 6.86 10.27 -6.49
CA PRO A 17 8.27 9.87 -6.46
C PRO A 17 9.11 10.52 -7.55
N ALA A 18 8.55 10.93 -8.71
CA ALA A 18 9.30 11.48 -9.86
C ALA A 18 10.58 10.68 -10.24
N GLY A 19 10.58 9.37 -10.00
CA GLY A 19 11.73 8.47 -10.19
C GLY A 19 12.64 8.28 -8.95
N GLU A 20 12.45 9.05 -7.88
CA GLU A 20 13.23 8.99 -6.62
C GLU A 20 12.79 7.87 -5.67
N TRP A 21 12.57 6.65 -6.21
CA TRP A 21 12.05 5.50 -5.46
C TRP A 21 12.90 5.14 -4.22
N ALA A 22 14.22 5.13 -4.37
CA ALA A 22 15.12 4.80 -3.26
C ALA A 22 15.01 5.80 -2.10
N ALA A 23 14.89 7.09 -2.41
CA ALA A 23 14.75 8.15 -1.43
C ALA A 23 13.36 8.11 -0.76
N LEU A 24 12.31 7.83 -1.53
CA LEU A 24 10.95 7.61 -1.02
C LEU A 24 10.90 6.46 0.00
N VAL A 25 11.43 5.29 -0.35
CA VAL A 25 11.48 4.12 0.53
C VAL A 25 12.34 4.40 1.76
N ALA A 26 13.48 5.07 1.61
CA ALA A 26 14.34 5.44 2.74
C ALA A 26 13.63 6.37 3.73
N ALA A 27 12.90 7.37 3.23
CA ALA A 27 12.10 8.29 4.04
C ALA A 27 10.97 7.55 4.78
N GLY A 28 10.22 6.69 4.07
CA GLY A 28 9.17 5.86 4.66
C GLY A 28 9.69 4.98 5.80
N ARG A 29 10.78 4.26 5.56
CA ARG A 29 11.42 3.41 6.57
C ARG A 29 11.95 4.21 7.76
N ALA A 30 12.49 5.41 7.53
CA ALA A 30 12.91 6.30 8.62
C ALA A 30 11.73 6.75 9.48
N PHE A 31 10.63 7.10 8.83
CA PHE A 31 9.37 7.46 9.50
C PHE A 31 8.83 6.30 10.34
N HIS A 32 8.70 5.08 9.79
CA HIS A 32 8.21 3.93 10.58
C HIS A 32 9.15 3.58 11.75
N ARG A 33 10.48 3.65 11.57
CA ARG A 33 11.43 3.47 12.68
C ARG A 33 11.22 4.45 13.82
N ALA A 34 10.79 5.68 13.52
CA ALA A 34 10.44 6.67 14.54
C ALA A 34 9.12 6.31 15.25
N LEU A 35 8.15 5.72 14.54
CA LEU A 35 6.86 5.31 15.10
C LEU A 35 6.88 3.98 15.87
N ARG A 36 7.92 3.16 15.74
CA ARG A 36 7.97 1.77 16.26
C ARG A 36 7.60 1.56 17.74
N HIS A 37 7.74 2.60 18.55
CA HIS A 37 7.53 2.56 20.00
C HIS A 37 6.11 2.99 20.41
N LEU A 38 5.32 3.49 19.46
CA LEU A 38 3.97 3.93 19.70
C LEU A 38 3.01 2.73 19.78
N PRO A 39 2.02 2.77 20.70
CA PRO A 39 1.02 1.72 20.79
C PRO A 39 0.08 1.75 19.59
N ARG A 40 -0.60 0.62 19.35
CA ARG A 40 -1.66 0.54 18.34
C ARG A 40 -2.84 1.46 18.73
N PRO A 41 -3.23 2.43 17.89
CA PRO A 41 -4.36 3.31 18.20
C PRO A 41 -5.72 2.59 18.05
N ASP A 42 -6.60 2.72 19.06
CA ASP A 42 -7.97 2.17 19.03
C ASP A 42 -8.83 2.69 17.87
N LEU A 43 -8.52 3.89 17.37
CA LEU A 43 -9.22 4.49 16.24
C LEU A 43 -9.18 3.58 15.00
N LEU A 44 -8.14 2.78 14.82
CA LEU A 44 -7.98 1.93 13.64
C LEU A 44 -9.14 0.93 13.48
N ASP A 45 -9.70 0.44 14.59
CA ASP A 45 -10.83 -0.51 14.61
C ASP A 45 -12.16 0.14 14.25
N ARG A 46 -12.29 1.46 14.47
CA ARG A 46 -13.54 2.20 14.26
C ARG A 46 -13.71 2.72 12.83
N ARG A 47 -12.71 2.48 11.96
CA ARG A 47 -12.71 2.98 10.58
C ARG A 47 -13.48 2.04 9.66
N HIS A 48 -14.46 2.59 8.96
CA HIS A 48 -15.29 1.87 7.99
C HIS A 48 -15.22 2.44 6.57
N HIS A 49 -14.35 3.42 6.33
CA HIS A 49 -14.11 3.96 4.99
C HIS A 49 -13.48 2.90 4.06
N GLN A 50 -13.56 3.14 2.75
CA GLN A 50 -13.14 2.20 1.70
C GLN A 50 -11.74 1.62 1.91
N TRP A 51 -10.75 2.44 2.26
CA TRP A 51 -9.38 1.97 2.49
C TRP A 51 -9.25 1.05 3.72
N ALA A 52 -10.01 1.28 4.80
CA ALA A 52 -9.98 0.41 5.97
C ALA A 52 -10.63 -0.95 5.67
N VAL A 53 -11.66 -0.98 4.83
CA VAL A 53 -12.27 -2.22 4.35
C VAL A 53 -11.31 -2.97 3.43
N ALA A 54 -10.66 -2.28 2.50
CA ALA A 54 -9.68 -2.87 1.59
C ALA A 54 -8.46 -3.45 2.32
N ASP A 55 -7.94 -2.76 3.34
CA ASP A 55 -6.85 -3.26 4.19
C ASP A 55 -7.26 -4.55 4.92
N ARG A 56 -8.45 -4.60 5.51
CA ARG A 56 -8.97 -5.84 6.13
C ARG A 56 -9.04 -6.99 5.12
N ILE A 57 -9.56 -6.74 3.92
CA ILE A 57 -9.62 -7.76 2.85
C ILE A 57 -8.22 -8.23 2.46
N ALA A 58 -7.26 -7.32 2.29
CA ALA A 58 -5.86 -7.62 1.98
C ALA A 58 -5.23 -8.53 3.04
N TRP A 59 -5.58 -8.34 4.31
CA TRP A 59 -5.07 -9.13 5.43
C TRP A 59 -5.91 -10.36 5.80
N GLY A 60 -7.02 -10.60 5.10
CA GLY A 60 -7.90 -11.75 5.35
C GLY A 60 -8.74 -11.60 6.62
N GLU A 61 -8.89 -10.37 7.10
CA GLU A 61 -9.74 -10.02 8.23
C GLU A 61 -11.20 -9.86 7.77
N PRO A 62 -12.19 -10.06 8.67
CA PRO A 62 -13.59 -9.87 8.35
C PRO A 62 -13.88 -8.43 7.86
N ALA A 63 -14.56 -8.32 6.71
CA ALA A 63 -14.90 -7.04 6.11
C ALA A 63 -16.28 -7.11 5.43
N PRO A 64 -17.08 -6.02 5.45
CA PRO A 64 -18.32 -5.97 4.69
C PRO A 64 -17.98 -5.89 3.20
N VAL A 65 -18.02 -7.03 2.51
CA VAL A 65 -17.72 -7.08 1.08
C VAL A 65 -18.97 -6.65 0.30
N GLY A 66 -18.84 -5.60 -0.51
CA GLY A 66 -19.75 -5.32 -1.62
C GLY A 66 -19.31 -6.09 -2.87
N SER A 67 -20.25 -6.50 -3.71
CA SER A 67 -20.02 -7.29 -4.93
C SER A 67 -19.50 -6.44 -6.09
N ALA A 68 -18.37 -5.76 -5.91
CA ALA A 68 -17.70 -5.11 -7.04
C ALA A 68 -16.99 -6.19 -7.88
N ASP A 69 -17.27 -6.20 -9.18
CA ASP A 69 -16.67 -7.17 -10.11
C ASP A 69 -15.25 -6.72 -10.47
N VAL A 70 -14.26 -7.48 -9.96
CA VAL A 70 -12.83 -7.27 -10.20
C VAL A 70 -12.25 -8.35 -11.12
N GLY A 71 -13.09 -9.02 -11.93
CA GLY A 71 -12.65 -9.92 -12.99
C GLY A 71 -11.87 -11.14 -12.51
N GLY A 72 -12.18 -11.67 -11.32
CA GLY A 72 -11.50 -12.83 -10.75
C GLY A 72 -10.11 -12.56 -10.17
N LEU A 73 -9.61 -11.31 -10.22
CA LEU A 73 -8.26 -10.96 -9.74
C LEU A 73 -8.12 -11.12 -8.23
N LEU A 74 -9.17 -10.81 -7.47
CA LEU A 74 -9.17 -10.97 -6.01
C LEU A 74 -9.00 -12.45 -5.64
N GLU A 75 -9.76 -13.34 -6.27
CA GLU A 75 -9.72 -14.78 -6.02
C GLU A 75 -8.34 -15.35 -6.35
N ARG A 76 -7.74 -14.92 -7.47
CA ARG A 76 -6.36 -15.29 -7.83
C ARG A 76 -5.35 -14.89 -6.76
N LEU A 77 -5.34 -13.61 -6.36
CA LEU A 77 -4.42 -13.09 -5.34
C LEU A 77 -4.65 -13.77 -3.98
N GLN A 78 -5.91 -14.02 -3.61
CA GLN A 78 -6.24 -14.73 -2.37
C GLN A 78 -5.76 -16.19 -2.38
N SER A 79 -5.81 -16.87 -3.53
CA SER A 79 -5.37 -18.27 -3.64
C SER A 79 -3.87 -18.49 -3.41
N ILE A 80 -3.05 -17.47 -3.67
CA ILE A 80 -1.58 -17.50 -3.49
C ILE A 80 -1.12 -16.75 -2.23
N ARG A 81 -2.06 -16.19 -1.45
CA ARG A 81 -1.76 -15.48 -0.21
C ARG A 81 -1.53 -16.48 0.90
N CYS A 82 -0.33 -16.43 1.48
CA CYS A 82 0.07 -17.21 2.65
C CYS A 82 0.19 -16.32 3.90
N PRO A 83 0.08 -16.89 5.12
CA PRO A 83 0.40 -16.19 6.35
C PRO A 83 1.82 -15.61 6.37
N VAL A 84 2.03 -14.57 7.15
CA VAL A 84 3.34 -13.91 7.37
C VAL A 84 3.51 -13.65 8.86
N ASP A 85 4.70 -13.92 9.39
CA ASP A 85 5.01 -13.77 10.81
C ASP A 85 5.66 -12.40 11.14
N ALA A 86 5.81 -11.53 10.14
CA ALA A 86 6.43 -10.23 10.32
C ALA A 86 5.66 -9.38 11.36
N PRO A 87 6.37 -8.73 12.31
CA PRO A 87 5.71 -7.99 13.38
C PRO A 87 5.00 -6.74 12.85
N SER A 88 3.78 -6.52 13.31
CA SER A 88 3.01 -5.31 12.98
C SER A 88 3.38 -4.14 13.88
N GLN A 89 3.38 -2.95 13.30
CA GLN A 89 3.54 -1.67 14.00
C GLN A 89 2.70 -0.59 13.30
N LEU A 90 2.77 0.63 13.80
CA LEU A 90 2.15 1.77 13.14
C LEU A 90 2.92 2.12 11.85
N VAL A 91 2.26 2.03 10.70
CA VAL A 91 2.82 2.33 9.38
C VAL A 91 1.95 3.32 8.60
N HIS A 92 2.53 3.97 7.61
CA HIS A 92 1.83 4.83 6.66
C HIS A 92 1.46 4.02 5.42
N GLY A 93 0.17 3.89 5.13
CA GLY A 93 -0.33 3.07 4.03
C GLY A 93 -0.54 3.81 2.70
N ASP A 94 0.13 4.93 2.48
CA ASP A 94 -0.09 5.77 1.30
C ASP A 94 1.11 6.69 1.00
N LEU A 95 2.34 6.17 1.05
CA LEU A 95 3.53 7.01 0.99
C LEU A 95 3.82 7.60 -0.39
N THR A 96 3.42 6.93 -1.49
CA THR A 96 3.91 7.21 -2.84
C THR A 96 3.71 8.67 -3.29
N GLY A 97 2.54 9.25 -3.01
CA GLY A 97 2.25 10.67 -3.26
C GLY A 97 2.41 11.59 -2.04
N ASN A 98 2.71 11.04 -0.86
CA ASN A 98 2.70 11.78 0.42
C ASN A 98 4.10 11.99 0.99
N VAL A 99 5.09 12.11 0.10
CA VAL A 99 6.45 12.54 0.46
C VAL A 99 6.88 13.68 -0.44
N LEU A 100 7.28 14.79 0.20
CA LEU A 100 7.78 15.98 -0.47
C LEU A 100 9.30 15.91 -0.61
N PHE A 101 9.77 16.21 -1.82
CA PHE A 101 11.18 16.31 -2.16
C PHE A 101 11.54 17.77 -2.45
N HIS A 102 12.65 18.23 -1.88
CA HIS A 102 13.16 19.57 -2.10
C HIS A 102 14.69 19.55 -2.20
N PRO A 103 15.29 20.24 -3.18
CA PRO A 103 16.75 20.34 -3.27
C PRO A 103 17.37 20.87 -1.97
N GLY A 104 18.29 20.11 -1.39
CA GLY A 104 19.03 20.52 -0.18
C GLY A 104 18.28 20.34 1.15
N LEU A 105 17.08 19.76 1.16
CA LEU A 105 16.36 19.38 2.38
C LEU A 105 16.12 17.86 2.42
N PRO A 106 16.04 17.24 3.61
CA PRO A 106 15.60 15.85 3.71
C PRO A 106 14.14 15.71 3.25
N PRO A 107 13.73 14.55 2.69
CA PRO A 107 12.35 14.32 2.32
C PRO A 107 11.40 14.45 3.51
N ALA A 108 10.23 15.05 3.28
CA ALA A 108 9.22 15.27 4.32
C ALA A 108 7.99 14.38 4.07
N VAL A 109 7.64 13.55 5.06
CA VAL A 109 6.41 12.75 5.02
C VAL A 109 5.23 13.62 5.44
N ILE A 110 4.19 13.67 4.62
CA ILE A 110 2.95 14.42 4.86
C ILE A 110 1.74 13.47 4.90
N ASP A 111 0.54 14.00 5.17
CA ASP A 111 -0.75 13.30 5.03
C ASP A 111 -0.79 11.87 5.57
N PHE A 112 -0.31 11.74 6.81
CA PHE A 112 -0.13 10.46 7.47
C PHE A 112 -1.43 9.62 7.53
N SER A 113 -1.40 8.49 6.82
CA SER A 113 -2.49 7.52 6.76
C SER A 113 -2.17 6.26 7.57
N PRO A 114 -2.59 6.16 8.86
CA PRO A 114 -2.13 5.13 9.78
C PRO A 114 -2.75 3.75 9.55
N TYR A 115 -1.92 2.71 9.63
CA TYR A 115 -2.33 1.30 9.67
C TYR A 115 -1.47 0.53 10.68
N TRP A 116 -1.95 -0.64 11.15
CA TRP A 116 -1.21 -1.50 12.05
C TRP A 116 -0.76 -2.78 11.35
N ARG A 117 0.35 -2.70 10.62
CA ARG A 117 0.84 -3.76 9.71
C ARG A 117 2.38 -3.82 9.75
N PRO A 118 3.02 -4.86 9.18
CA PRO A 118 4.47 -4.90 9.05
C PRO A 118 5.00 -3.77 8.16
N VAL A 119 6.21 -3.29 8.44
CA VAL A 119 6.85 -2.20 7.65
C VAL A 119 6.96 -2.58 6.16
N GLY A 120 7.29 -3.84 5.86
CA GLY A 120 7.36 -4.32 4.49
C GLY A 120 6.04 -4.20 3.71
N TYR A 121 4.89 -4.07 4.39
CA TYR A 121 3.62 -3.79 3.74
C TYR A 121 3.54 -2.37 3.19
N ALA A 122 4.05 -1.38 3.93
CA ALA A 122 4.11 0.00 3.45
C ALA A 122 5.09 0.14 2.28
N ASP A 123 6.23 -0.55 2.34
CA ASP A 123 7.16 -0.67 1.22
C ASP A 123 6.46 -1.30 0.00
N ALA A 124 5.63 -2.34 0.21
CA ALA A 124 4.93 -3.02 -0.88
C ALA A 124 3.83 -2.16 -1.52
N ILE A 125 3.21 -1.26 -0.76
CA ILE A 125 2.29 -0.25 -1.29
C ILE A 125 3.04 0.70 -2.23
N ILE A 126 4.25 1.16 -1.86
CA ILE A 126 5.09 1.98 -2.75
C ILE A 126 5.37 1.26 -4.07
N VAL A 127 5.78 -0.01 -4.00
CA VAL A 127 6.04 -0.81 -5.21
C VAL A 127 4.77 -0.98 -6.05
N THR A 128 3.65 -1.29 -5.40
CA THR A 128 2.36 -1.48 -6.09
C THR A 128 1.93 -0.22 -6.81
N ASP A 129 1.98 0.93 -6.15
CA ASP A 129 1.64 2.22 -6.75
C ASP A 129 2.59 2.56 -7.89
N GLY A 130 3.89 2.28 -7.71
CA GLY A 130 4.88 2.48 -8.76
C GLY A 130 4.58 1.72 -10.04
N LEU A 131 4.20 0.44 -9.91
CA LEU A 131 3.87 -0.43 -11.03
C LEU A 131 2.51 -0.11 -11.66
N LEU A 132 1.54 0.40 -10.88
CA LEU A 132 0.21 0.72 -11.38
C LEU A 132 0.11 2.11 -12.01
N TYR A 133 0.77 3.11 -11.40
CA TYR A 133 0.45 4.53 -11.62
C TYR A 133 1.65 5.41 -11.97
N HIS A 134 2.89 4.90 -11.87
CA HIS A 134 4.10 5.72 -12.05
C HIS A 134 5.18 5.07 -12.94
N ASP A 135 4.79 4.16 -13.83
CA ASP A 135 5.67 3.52 -14.82
C ASP A 135 6.97 2.91 -14.22
N ALA A 136 6.92 2.48 -12.95
CA ALA A 136 8.06 1.81 -12.34
C ALA A 136 8.34 0.48 -13.04
N THR A 137 9.61 0.09 -13.10
CA THR A 137 9.98 -1.20 -13.68
C THR A 137 9.79 -2.35 -12.68
N PRO A 138 9.58 -3.60 -13.14
CA PRO A 138 9.49 -4.76 -12.26
C PRO A 138 10.70 -4.98 -11.34
N ALA A 139 11.87 -4.44 -11.68
CA ALA A 139 13.08 -4.51 -10.84
C ALA A 139 12.85 -3.89 -9.45
N LEU A 140 11.93 -2.93 -9.33
CA LEU A 140 11.60 -2.29 -8.05
C LEU A 140 11.10 -3.30 -7.00
N ILE A 141 10.48 -4.42 -7.43
CA ILE A 141 10.04 -5.48 -6.52
C ILE A 141 11.24 -6.05 -5.76
N GLU A 142 12.29 -6.44 -6.47
CA GLU A 142 13.48 -7.06 -5.87
C GLU A 142 14.30 -6.06 -5.05
N GLU A 143 14.37 -4.80 -5.52
CA GLU A 143 15.10 -3.73 -4.84
C GLU A 143 14.46 -3.34 -3.49
N VAL A 144 13.13 -3.32 -3.42
CA VAL A 144 12.39 -2.77 -2.27
C VAL A 144 11.86 -3.85 -1.34
N LEU A 145 11.50 -5.03 -1.88
CA LEU A 145 10.86 -6.12 -1.12
C LEU A 145 11.74 -7.37 -1.04
N PRO A 146 12.92 -7.29 -0.41
CA PRO A 146 13.80 -8.44 -0.31
C PRO A 146 13.24 -9.50 0.66
N GLY A 147 13.62 -10.75 0.42
CA GLY A 147 13.38 -11.86 1.32
C GLY A 147 11.99 -12.49 1.19
N ARG A 148 11.79 -13.55 1.99
CA ARG A 148 10.66 -14.48 1.84
C ARG A 148 9.26 -13.86 2.00
N ASP A 149 9.14 -12.80 2.81
CA ASP A 149 7.85 -12.16 3.07
C ASP A 149 7.50 -11.11 2.01
N GLY A 150 8.47 -10.65 1.21
CA GLY A 150 8.31 -9.59 0.21
C GLY A 150 7.17 -9.86 -0.78
N PRO A 151 7.14 -11.03 -1.46
CA PRO A 151 6.03 -11.38 -2.35
C PRO A 151 4.67 -11.37 -1.65
N GLN A 152 4.63 -11.80 -0.39
CA GLN A 152 3.40 -11.82 0.41
C GLN A 152 2.94 -10.42 0.84
N MET A 153 3.85 -9.47 1.02
CA MET A 153 3.50 -8.06 1.20
C MET A 153 2.98 -7.45 -0.10
N LEU A 154 3.59 -7.78 -1.24
CA LEU A 154 3.16 -7.33 -2.56
C LEU A 154 1.73 -7.78 -2.89
N ILE A 155 1.42 -9.07 -2.69
CA ILE A 155 0.06 -9.61 -2.89
C ILE A 155 -0.97 -8.81 -2.09
N ARG A 156 -0.67 -8.52 -0.81
CA ARG A 156 -1.57 -7.75 0.06
C ARG A 156 -1.73 -6.31 -0.41
N ALA A 157 -0.66 -5.68 -0.90
CA ALA A 157 -0.70 -4.30 -1.38
C ALA A 157 -1.54 -4.18 -2.67
N ILE A 158 -1.43 -5.17 -3.58
CA ILE A 158 -2.26 -5.25 -4.79
C ILE A 158 -3.74 -5.42 -4.41
N ILE A 159 -4.06 -6.36 -3.50
CA ILE A 159 -5.44 -6.53 -3.01
C ILE A 159 -5.97 -5.22 -2.41
N PHE A 160 -5.15 -4.52 -1.62
CA PHE A 160 -5.53 -3.26 -1.01
C PHE A 160 -5.90 -2.19 -2.04
N ARG A 161 -5.08 -1.96 -3.07
CA ARG A 161 -5.39 -0.97 -4.11
C ARG A 161 -6.58 -1.39 -4.97
N LEU A 162 -6.63 -2.66 -5.37
CA LEU A 162 -7.74 -3.21 -6.16
C LEU A 162 -9.07 -3.01 -5.43
N MET A 163 -9.13 -3.40 -4.15
CA MET A 163 -10.37 -3.32 -3.38
C MET A 163 -10.72 -1.90 -2.97
N ALA A 164 -9.73 -1.04 -2.68
CA ALA A 164 -10.00 0.37 -2.40
C ALA A 164 -10.69 1.02 -3.62
N LEU A 165 -10.22 0.74 -4.83
CA LEU A 165 -10.81 1.24 -6.06
C LEU A 165 -12.18 0.63 -6.35
N ALA A 166 -12.33 -0.68 -6.18
CA ALA A 166 -13.58 -1.39 -6.41
C ALA A 166 -14.69 -0.92 -5.45
N ILE A 167 -14.37 -0.74 -4.16
CA ILE A 167 -15.31 -0.22 -3.15
C ILE A 167 -15.68 1.23 -3.47
N HIS A 168 -14.73 2.03 -3.95
CA HIS A 168 -15.00 3.41 -4.36
C HIS A 168 -16.06 3.50 -5.48
N LYS A 169 -16.05 2.57 -6.43
CA LYS A 169 -17.06 2.50 -7.50
C LYS A 169 -18.45 2.08 -7.00
N GLY A 170 -18.51 1.41 -5.85
CA GLY A 170 -19.76 0.96 -5.24
C GLY A 170 -20.34 -0.32 -5.86
N PRO A 171 -21.48 -0.79 -5.34
CA PRO A 171 -22.10 -2.06 -5.76
C PRO A 171 -22.49 -2.06 -7.25
N GLY A 172 -22.12 -3.11 -7.97
CA GLY A 172 -22.39 -3.23 -9.41
C GLY A 172 -21.51 -2.34 -10.30
N GLY A 173 -20.57 -1.59 -9.72
CA GLY A 173 -19.54 -0.88 -10.45
C GLY A 173 -18.52 -1.86 -11.01
N THR A 174 -18.22 -1.71 -12.30
CA THR A 174 -17.13 -2.45 -12.97
C THR A 174 -15.93 -1.52 -13.10
N LEU A 175 -14.73 -2.07 -12.86
CA LEU A 175 -13.51 -1.34 -13.16
C LEU A 175 -13.31 -1.24 -14.69
N PRO A 176 -12.80 -0.11 -15.22
CA PRO A 176 -12.44 -0.01 -16.63
C PRO A 176 -11.51 -1.15 -17.08
N GLN A 177 -11.63 -1.58 -18.34
CA GLN A 177 -10.89 -2.74 -18.85
C GLN A 177 -9.37 -2.51 -18.86
N ASP A 178 -8.93 -1.30 -19.18
CA ASP A 178 -7.55 -0.85 -19.09
C ASP A 178 -7.02 -0.91 -17.66
N GLU A 179 -7.81 -0.45 -16.69
CA GLU A 179 -7.48 -0.53 -15.26
C GLU A 179 -7.34 -2.00 -14.80
N LEU A 180 -8.30 -2.86 -15.17
CA LEU A 180 -8.22 -4.30 -14.89
C LEU A 180 -7.00 -4.94 -15.55
N ALA A 181 -6.63 -4.52 -16.76
CA ALA A 181 -5.44 -5.00 -17.43
C ALA A 181 -4.16 -4.57 -16.71
N HIS A 182 -4.11 -3.37 -16.13
CA HIS A 182 -3.00 -2.90 -15.30
C HIS A 182 -2.85 -3.79 -14.05
N PHE A 183 -3.94 -3.98 -13.30
CA PHE A 183 -3.93 -4.88 -12.14
C PHE A 183 -3.58 -6.33 -12.51
N ALA A 184 -4.05 -6.83 -13.65
CA ALA A 184 -3.71 -8.17 -14.12
C ALA A 184 -2.21 -8.34 -14.39
N ARG A 185 -1.56 -7.33 -14.99
CA ARG A 185 -0.10 -7.33 -15.21
C ARG A 185 0.66 -7.35 -13.89
N VAL A 186 0.30 -6.48 -12.94
CA VAL A 186 0.97 -6.42 -11.62
C VAL A 186 0.72 -7.70 -10.81
N THR A 187 -0.48 -8.28 -10.90
CA THR A 187 -0.81 -9.59 -10.31
C THR A 187 0.09 -10.69 -10.85
N HIS A 188 0.37 -10.70 -12.16
CA HIS A 188 1.27 -11.67 -12.76
C HIS A 188 2.71 -11.56 -12.24
N LEU A 189 3.20 -10.34 -12.03
CA LEU A 189 4.53 -10.12 -11.43
C LEU A 189 4.58 -10.65 -9.98
N ALA A 190 3.51 -10.47 -9.21
CA ALA A 190 3.41 -11.02 -7.85
C ALA A 190 3.36 -12.55 -7.83
N GLU A 191 2.64 -13.17 -8.78
CA GLU A 191 2.61 -14.63 -8.97
C GLU A 191 4.03 -15.17 -9.25
N GLN A 192 4.78 -14.50 -10.14
CA GLN A 192 6.16 -14.86 -10.43
C GLN A 192 7.05 -14.69 -9.19
N ALA A 193 6.98 -13.55 -8.51
CA ALA A 193 7.77 -13.29 -7.31
C ALA A 193 7.50 -14.33 -6.20
N ALA A 194 6.24 -14.73 -6.02
CA ALA A 194 5.86 -15.75 -5.04
C ALA A 194 6.39 -17.14 -5.41
N ALA A 195 6.39 -17.50 -6.69
CA ALA A 195 6.90 -18.79 -7.16
C ALA A 195 8.42 -18.95 -6.95
N HIS A 196 9.21 -17.88 -7.10
CA HIS A 196 10.66 -17.90 -6.86
C HIS A 196 11.04 -18.05 -5.38
N HIS A 197 10.11 -17.78 -4.47
CA HIS A 197 10.32 -17.81 -3.01
C HIS A 197 9.52 -18.94 -2.33
N ALA A 198 8.92 -19.84 -3.10
CA ALA A 198 8.32 -21.05 -2.56
C ALA A 198 9.42 -21.96 -1.97
N PRO A 199 9.18 -22.57 -0.79
CA PRO A 199 10.16 -23.42 -0.11
C PRO A 199 10.50 -24.70 -0.87
#